data_AF-A0A9D1K4J5-F1
#
_entry.id   AF-A0A9D1K4J5-F1
#
_cell.length_a   1.000
_cell.length_b   1.000
_cell.length_c   1.000
_cell.angle_alpha   90.00
_cell.angle_beta   90.00
_cell.angle_gamma   90.00
#
_symmetry.space_group_name_H-M   'P 1'
#
loop_
_entity.id
_entity.type
_entity.pdbx_description
1 polymer ?
#
loop_
_entity_poly.entity_id
_entity_poly.type
_entity_poly.pdbx_seq_one_letter_code
_entity_poly.pdbx_strand_id
1 'polypeptide(L)'
;HNVDPGEYYDQQQSSWSPYPLFRLASPIFFKSITIEPGYYALTPREYKDNWYILFKEGGKIKYIIPVYEREIVPMTFYDDHIPKPKLTISQSLHIKAMDTIGKIFPSAKRKPAPQAYLEATDLERNYLSLVIYFGNYRYYTIFRTIQL
;
A
#
# COMPACT_ATOMS: atom_id res chain seq x y z
N HIS A 1 20.87 -9.55 -2.85
CA HIS A 1 20.28 -8.69 -3.90
C HIS A 1 19.07 -7.98 -3.30
N ASN A 2 19.11 -6.65 -3.13
CA ASN A 2 18.05 -5.85 -2.48
C ASN A 2 16.89 -5.55 -3.44
N VAL A 3 16.51 -6.57 -4.21
CA VAL A 3 15.53 -6.53 -5.29
C VAL A 3 14.33 -7.31 -4.81
N ASP A 4 13.13 -6.76 -4.98
CA ASP A 4 11.91 -7.47 -4.60
C ASP A 4 11.64 -8.60 -5.60
N PRO A 5 11.51 -9.86 -5.15
CA PRO A 5 11.14 -10.98 -6.03
C PRO A 5 9.85 -10.74 -6.83
N GLY A 6 8.94 -9.92 -6.29
CA GLY A 6 7.68 -9.55 -6.93
C GLY A 6 7.77 -8.41 -7.94
N GLU A 7 8.93 -7.74 -8.07
CA GLU A 7 9.08 -6.51 -8.87
C GLU A 7 8.77 -6.73 -10.36
N TYR A 8 9.14 -7.89 -10.91
CA TYR A 8 8.83 -8.24 -12.30
C TYR A 8 7.31 -8.29 -12.55
N TYR A 9 6.56 -8.88 -11.62
CA TYR A 9 5.11 -8.97 -11.74
C TYR A 9 4.45 -7.60 -11.58
N ASP A 10 4.96 -6.76 -10.69
CA ASP A 10 4.48 -5.39 -10.51
C ASP A 10 4.64 -4.58 -11.80
N GLN A 11 5.80 -4.66 -12.46
CA GLN A 11 6.08 -3.99 -13.74
C GLN A 11 5.23 -4.54 -14.89
N GLN A 12 4.99 -5.85 -14.93
CA GLN A 12 4.17 -6.48 -15.97
C GLN A 12 2.69 -6.11 -15.82
N GLN A 13 2.19 -6.03 -14.59
CA GLN A 13 0.76 -5.88 -14.30
C GLN A 13 0.32 -4.42 -14.19
N SER A 14 1.22 -3.50 -13.85
CA SER A 14 0.89 -2.08 -13.69
C SER A 14 1.98 -1.16 -14.23
N SER A 15 1.57 -0.11 -14.94
CA SER A 15 2.49 0.98 -15.36
C SER A 15 2.74 2.00 -14.24
N TRP A 16 2.10 1.83 -13.08
CA TRP A 16 2.19 2.72 -11.91
C TRP A 16 2.23 1.92 -10.61
N SER A 17 2.89 2.44 -9.57
CA SER A 17 2.99 1.75 -8.27
C SER A 17 1.65 1.79 -7.53
N PRO A 18 0.99 0.65 -7.28
CA PRO A 18 -0.26 0.61 -6.54
C PRO A 18 -0.06 0.65 -5.02
N TYR A 19 1.19 0.77 -4.55
CA TYR A 19 1.56 0.74 -3.14
C TYR A 19 1.44 2.14 -2.51
N PRO A 20 1.01 2.23 -1.23
CA PRO A 20 0.95 3.51 -0.55
C PRO A 20 2.35 4.08 -0.36
N LEU A 21 2.48 5.39 -0.60
CA LEU A 21 3.71 6.14 -0.38
C LEU A 21 3.70 6.70 1.05
N PHE A 22 4.65 6.25 1.86
CA PHE A 22 4.85 6.76 3.21
C PHE A 22 5.96 7.80 3.22
N ARG A 23 5.62 9.02 3.59
CA ARG A 23 6.58 10.09 3.86
C ARG A 23 6.92 10.06 5.35
N LEU A 24 8.17 9.78 5.65
CA LEU A 24 8.70 9.82 7.00
C LEU A 24 9.51 11.11 7.22
N ALA A 25 9.13 11.90 8.23
CA ALA A 25 9.76 13.18 8.52
C ALA A 25 10.91 13.09 9.55
N SER A 26 10.85 12.13 10.46
CA SER A 26 11.83 11.89 11.52
C SER A 26 12.13 10.39 11.61
N PRO A 27 13.32 10.00 12.11
CA PRO A 27 13.65 8.59 12.25
C PRO A 27 12.63 7.84 13.12
N ILE A 28 12.30 6.62 12.73
CA ILE A 28 11.52 5.67 13.55
C ILE A 28 12.32 4.39 13.73
N PHE A 29 12.07 3.71 14.84
CA PHE A 29 12.90 2.61 15.30
C PHE A 29 12.10 1.33 15.41
N PHE A 30 12.60 0.25 14.80
CA PHE A 30 12.07 -1.09 14.97
C PHE A 30 13.17 -2.01 15.48
N LYS A 31 13.14 -2.33 16.78
CA LYS A 31 14.21 -3.10 17.45
C LYS A 31 15.58 -2.45 17.17
N SER A 32 16.46 -3.14 16.44
CA SER A 32 17.80 -2.66 16.05
C SER A 32 17.85 -1.94 14.70
N ILE A 33 16.70 -1.75 14.05
CA ILE A 33 16.60 -1.10 12.73
C ILE A 33 16.19 0.36 12.93
N THR A 34 17.01 1.28 12.46
CA THR A 34 16.67 2.70 12.32
C THR A 34 16.18 2.95 10.90
N ILE A 35 14.94 3.41 10.77
CA ILE A 35 14.34 3.82 9.49
C ILE A 35 14.52 5.33 9.39
N GLU A 36 15.36 5.75 8.45
CA GLU A 36 15.68 7.16 8.25
C GLU A 36 14.52 7.93 7.60
N PRO A 37 14.45 9.26 7.77
CA PRO A 37 13.49 10.10 7.06
C PRO A 37 13.60 9.92 5.54
N GLY A 38 12.47 9.88 4.85
CA GLY A 38 12.43 9.62 3.42
C GLY A 38 11.05 9.34 2.87
N TYR A 39 11.02 8.94 1.59
CA TYR A 39 9.80 8.51 0.90
C TYR A 39 9.92 7.03 0.57
N TYR A 40 9.01 6.23 1.14
CA TYR A 40 9.03 4.79 1.00
C TYR A 40 7.74 4.28 0.38
N ALA A 41 7.85 3.49 -0.69
CA ALA A 41 6.74 2.68 -1.16
C ALA A 41 6.64 1.45 -0.26
N LEU A 42 5.49 1.26 0.40
CA LEU A 42 5.26 0.17 1.34
C LEU A 42 4.64 -1.03 0.64
N THR A 43 5.42 -2.08 0.44
CA THR A 43 4.96 -3.29 -0.27
C THR A 43 4.78 -4.45 0.71
N PRO A 44 3.55 -4.96 0.91
CA PRO A 44 3.34 -6.19 1.67
C PRO A 44 3.80 -7.42 0.88
N ARG A 45 4.57 -8.31 1.52
CA ARG A 45 5.03 -9.58 0.95
C ARG A 45 4.91 -10.70 1.99
N GLU A 46 4.51 -11.87 1.51
CA GLU A 46 4.48 -13.10 2.29
C GLU A 46 5.79 -13.87 2.10
N TYR A 47 6.33 -14.38 3.20
CA TYR A 47 7.48 -15.26 3.18
C TYR A 47 7.38 -16.25 4.34
N LYS A 48 7.34 -17.56 4.03
CA LYS A 48 7.22 -18.65 5.01
C LYS A 48 6.09 -18.41 6.01
N ASP A 49 4.88 -18.20 5.50
CA ASP A 49 3.64 -17.97 6.27
C ASP A 49 3.65 -16.70 7.16
N ASN A 50 4.68 -15.87 7.04
CA ASN A 50 4.80 -14.60 7.76
C ASN A 50 4.72 -13.43 6.77
N TRP A 51 4.10 -12.35 7.22
CA TRP A 51 3.92 -11.14 6.41
C TRP A 51 4.96 -10.09 6.79
N TYR A 52 5.46 -9.41 5.77
CA TYR A 52 6.44 -8.34 5.90
C TYR A 52 6.04 -7.15 5.06
N ILE A 53 6.37 -5.95 5.54
CA ILE A 53 6.32 -4.72 4.78
C ILE A 53 7.73 -4.38 4.33
N LEU A 54 7.91 -4.33 3.02
CA LEU A 54 9.12 -3.84 2.39
C LEU A 54 9.03 -2.33 2.26
N PHE A 55 9.99 -1.62 2.84
CA PHE A 55 10.18 -0.20 2.63
C PHE A 55 11.09 -0.02 1.41
N LYS A 56 10.52 0.42 0.30
CA LYS A 56 11.25 0.58 -0.96
C LYS A 56 11.52 2.04 -1.27
N GLU A 57 12.74 2.31 -1.70
CA GLU A 57 13.17 3.63 -2.17
C GLU A 57 13.90 3.46 -3.50
N GLY A 58 13.45 4.18 -4.54
CA GLY A 58 14.03 4.06 -5.88
C GLY A 58 14.03 2.63 -6.44
N GLY A 59 12.98 1.85 -6.15
CA GLY A 59 12.85 0.44 -6.56
C GLY A 59 13.63 -0.56 -5.70
N LYS A 60 14.51 -0.11 -4.80
CA LYS A 60 15.32 -1.00 -3.95
C LYS A 60 14.71 -1.15 -2.57
N ILE A 61 14.80 -2.35 -2.01
CA ILE A 61 14.40 -2.62 -0.62
C ILE A 61 15.43 -1.98 0.31
N LYS A 62 14.98 -1.07 1.18
CA LYS A 62 15.80 -0.44 2.24
C LYS A 62 15.59 -1.11 3.58
N TYR A 63 14.34 -1.41 3.93
CA TYR A 63 13.99 -2.05 5.21
C TYR A 63 12.94 -3.13 5.00
N ILE A 64 12.97 -4.15 5.87
CA ILE A 64 11.99 -5.24 5.90
C ILE A 64 11.45 -5.31 7.32
N ILE A 65 10.17 -4.99 7.49
CA ILE A 65 9.53 -4.91 8.80
C ILE A 65 8.46 -6.02 8.89
N PRO A 66 8.50 -6.87 9.93
CA PRO A 66 7.47 -7.89 10.10
C PRO A 66 6.12 -7.26 10.45
N VAL A 67 5.07 -7.84 9.92
CA VAL A 67 3.67 -7.52 10.24
C VAL A 67 3.28 -8.35 11.46
N TYR A 68 2.78 -7.72 12.51
CA TYR A 68 2.35 -8.46 13.72
C TYR A 68 0.91 -8.97 13.59
N GLU A 69 0.08 -8.31 12.78
CA GLU A 69 -1.33 -8.66 12.59
C GLU A 69 -1.77 -8.33 11.16
N ARG A 70 -2.67 -9.14 10.61
CA ARG A 70 -3.25 -8.95 9.28
C ARG A 70 -4.74 -9.27 9.34
N GLU A 71 -5.54 -8.36 8.82
CA GLU A 71 -6.99 -8.50 8.80
C GLU A 71 -7.57 -8.15 7.43
N ILE A 72 -8.80 -8.60 7.18
CA ILE A 72 -9.54 -8.26 5.96
C ILE A 72 -10.06 -6.83 6.07
N VAL A 73 -9.91 -6.07 5.00
CA VAL A 73 -10.47 -4.71 4.89
C VAL A 73 -11.98 -4.80 4.72
N PRO A 74 -12.78 -4.02 5.47
CA PRO A 74 -14.23 -3.95 5.26
C PRO A 74 -14.56 -3.58 3.82
N MET A 75 -15.59 -4.21 3.24
CA MET A 75 -15.89 -4.06 1.80
C MET A 75 -16.11 -2.61 1.35
N THR A 76 -16.67 -1.75 2.21
CA THR A 76 -16.94 -0.35 1.88
C THR A 76 -15.79 0.60 2.20
N PHE A 77 -14.73 0.13 2.87
CA PHE A 77 -13.69 0.99 3.43
C PHE A 77 -13.11 1.96 2.40
N TYR A 78 -12.71 1.45 1.24
CA TYR A 78 -12.10 2.30 0.22
C TYR A 78 -13.08 3.26 -0.44
N ASP A 79 -14.35 2.86 -0.58
CA ASP A 79 -15.38 3.74 -1.12
C ASP A 79 -15.66 4.92 -0.20
N ASP A 80 -15.50 4.70 1.12
CA ASP A 80 -15.74 5.68 2.17
C ASP A 80 -14.51 6.59 2.43
N HIS A 81 -13.28 6.07 2.25
CA HIS A 81 -12.03 6.76 2.62
C HIS A 81 -11.25 7.33 1.43
N ILE A 82 -11.42 6.79 0.22
CA ILE A 82 -10.73 7.30 -0.97
C ILE A 82 -11.65 8.30 -1.69
N PRO A 83 -11.24 9.58 -1.82
CA PRO A 83 -12.05 10.57 -2.50
C PRO A 83 -12.22 10.20 -3.97
N LYS A 84 -13.48 9.96 -4.36
CA LYS A 84 -13.82 9.70 -5.76
C LYS A 84 -13.86 11.02 -6.53
N PRO A 85 -13.34 11.07 -7.77
CA PRO A 85 -13.44 12.27 -8.60
C PRO A 85 -14.92 12.64 -8.79
N LYS A 86 -15.25 13.92 -8.60
CA LYS A 86 -16.59 14.43 -8.88
C LYS A 86 -16.80 14.47 -10.38
N LEU A 87 -17.56 13.52 -10.90
CA LEU A 87 -17.89 13.41 -12.32
C LEU A 87 -19.12 14.26 -12.64
N THR A 88 -19.11 14.94 -13.79
CA THR A 88 -20.36 15.50 -14.35
C THR A 88 -21.28 14.39 -14.87
N ILE A 89 -22.56 14.69 -15.06
CA ILE A 89 -23.56 13.70 -15.52
C ILE A 89 -23.10 13.04 -16.83
N SER A 90 -22.60 13.81 -17.78
CA SER A 90 -22.08 13.31 -19.06
C SER A 90 -20.85 12.39 -18.89
N GLN A 91 -19.92 12.76 -18.00
CA GLN A 91 -18.75 11.94 -17.69
C GLN A 91 -19.15 10.62 -17.01
N SER A 92 -20.13 10.66 -16.11
CA SER A 92 -20.62 9.45 -15.42
C SER A 92 -21.29 8.46 -16.39
N LEU A 93 -22.06 8.97 -17.36
CA LEU A 93 -22.68 8.17 -18.42
C LEU A 93 -21.62 7.58 -19.34
N HIS A 94 -20.63 8.38 -19.74
CA HIS A 94 -19.52 7.93 -20.58
C HIS A 94 -18.73 6.79 -19.93
N ILE A 95 -18.35 6.94 -18.66
CA ILE A 95 -17.61 5.90 -17.92
C ILE A 95 -18.45 4.61 -17.81
N LYS A 96 -19.75 4.72 -17.47
CA LYS A 96 -20.64 3.54 -17.41
C LYS A 96 -20.77 2.84 -18.77
N ALA A 97 -20.87 3.58 -19.86
CA ALA A 97 -20.92 3.03 -21.22
C ALA A 97 -19.61 2.31 -21.57
N MET A 98 -18.46 2.93 -21.31
CA MET A 98 -17.15 2.31 -21.49
C MET A 98 -16.99 1.04 -20.66
N ASP A 99 -17.46 1.05 -19.41
CA ASP A 99 -17.39 -0.12 -18.55
C ASP A 99 -18.24 -1.29 -19.04
N THR A 100 -19.43 -0.98 -19.58
CA THR A 100 -20.35 -1.97 -20.13
C THR A 100 -19.77 -2.58 -21.42
N ILE A 101 -19.28 -1.75 -22.35
CA ILE A 101 -18.64 -2.20 -23.59
C ILE A 101 -17.40 -3.04 -23.27
N GLY A 102 -16.57 -2.61 -22.32
CA GLY A 102 -15.38 -3.35 -21.89
C GLY A 102 -15.67 -4.67 -21.17
N LYS A 103 -16.88 -4.87 -20.61
CA LYS A 103 -17.32 -6.18 -20.08
C LYS A 103 -17.73 -7.14 -21.21
N ILE A 104 -18.28 -6.61 -22.30
CA ILE A 104 -18.74 -7.39 -23.45
C ILE A 104 -17.56 -7.79 -24.36
N PHE A 105 -16.56 -6.91 -24.52
CA PHE A 105 -15.37 -7.16 -25.33
C PHE A 105 -14.09 -7.12 -24.46
N PRO A 106 -13.75 -8.21 -23.75
CA PRO A 106 -12.67 -8.24 -22.76
C PRO A 106 -11.25 -8.20 -23.35
N SER A 107 -11.08 -7.79 -24.61
CA SER A 107 -9.86 -8.00 -25.40
C SER A 107 -8.58 -7.34 -24.84
N ALA A 108 -8.68 -6.34 -23.95
CA ALA A 108 -7.49 -5.64 -23.44
C ALA A 108 -7.64 -4.93 -22.07
N LYS A 109 -8.65 -5.26 -21.24
CA LYS A 109 -8.81 -4.58 -19.95
C LYS A 109 -7.69 -5.00 -18.99
N ARG A 110 -6.76 -4.07 -18.69
CA ARG A 110 -5.83 -4.20 -17.55
C ARG A 110 -6.66 -4.41 -16.28
N LYS A 111 -6.22 -5.33 -15.42
CA LYS A 111 -6.90 -5.55 -14.12
C LYS A 111 -6.93 -4.21 -13.37
N PRO A 112 -8.05 -3.88 -12.69
CA PRO A 112 -8.09 -2.69 -11.85
C PRO A 112 -6.95 -2.80 -10.82
N ALA A 113 -6.18 -1.73 -10.67
CA ALA A 113 -5.10 -1.74 -9.70
C ALA A 113 -5.66 -1.94 -8.30
N PRO A 114 -4.94 -2.65 -7.43
CA PRO A 114 -5.35 -2.78 -6.04
C PRO A 114 -5.40 -1.41 -5.40
N GLN A 115 -6.44 -1.20 -4.59
CA GLN A 115 -6.58 0.04 -3.84
C GLN A 115 -5.65 0.01 -2.63
N ALA A 116 -5.12 1.18 -2.28
CA ALA A 116 -4.20 1.33 -1.18
C ALA A 116 -4.53 2.56 -0.33
N TYR A 117 -4.26 2.44 0.97
CA TYR A 117 -4.44 3.51 1.94
C TYR A 117 -3.42 3.33 3.07
N LEU A 118 -3.18 4.39 3.84
CA LEU A 118 -2.21 4.38 4.92
C LEU A 118 -2.75 5.17 6.10
N GLU A 119 -2.70 4.57 7.28
CA GLU A 119 -3.00 5.24 8.54
C GLU A 119 -1.76 5.18 9.42
N ALA A 120 -1.37 6.34 9.94
CA ALA A 120 -0.31 6.48 10.91
C ALA A 120 -0.91 7.11 12.18
N THR A 121 -0.77 6.44 13.31
CA THR A 121 -1.35 6.88 14.58
C THR A 121 -0.29 6.86 15.66
N ASP A 122 -0.08 8.02 16.29
CA ASP A 122 0.75 8.11 17.48
C ASP A 122 0.06 7.41 18.65
N LEU A 123 0.79 6.50 19.28
CA LEU A 123 0.37 5.76 20.46
C LEU A 123 1.10 6.30 21.70
N GLU A 124 0.56 5.99 22.88
CA GLU A 124 1.20 6.34 24.14
C GLU A 124 2.62 5.76 24.25
N ARG A 125 3.47 6.41 25.05
CA ARG A 125 4.85 5.97 25.35
C ARG A 125 5.79 5.92 24.14
N ASN A 126 5.66 6.87 23.22
CA ASN A 126 6.56 7.06 22.07
C ASN A 126 6.52 5.90 21.06
N TYR A 127 5.32 5.41 20.78
CA TYR A 127 5.07 4.41 19.75
C TYR A 127 4.30 5.01 18.57
N LEU A 128 4.58 4.54 17.37
CA LEU A 128 3.85 4.87 16.15
C LEU A 128 3.25 3.59 15.59
N SER A 129 1.93 3.54 15.49
CA SER A 129 1.22 2.49 14.76
C SER A 129 1.11 2.88 13.30
N LEU A 130 1.44 1.96 12.40
CA LEU A 130 1.31 2.16 10.97
C LEU A 130 0.49 1.01 10.39
N VAL A 131 -0.69 1.34 9.89
CA VAL A 131 -1.64 0.41 9.28
C VAL A 131 -1.67 0.63 7.78
N ILE A 132 -1.29 -0.39 7.04
CA ILE A 132 -1.15 -0.33 5.59
C ILE A 132 -2.30 -1.11 4.97
N TYR A 133 -3.13 -0.45 4.18
CA TYR A 133 -4.22 -1.07 3.46
C TYR A 133 -3.76 -1.36 2.05
N PHE A 134 -3.87 -2.62 1.60
CA PHE A 134 -3.51 -3.00 0.24
C PHE A 134 -4.37 -4.16 -0.24
N GLY A 135 -5.16 -3.91 -1.29
CA GLY A 135 -6.09 -4.88 -1.82
C GLY A 135 -7.18 -5.22 -0.80
N ASN A 136 -7.29 -6.49 -0.40
CA ASN A 136 -8.34 -6.93 0.52
C ASN A 136 -7.88 -7.00 1.98
N TYR A 137 -6.63 -6.63 2.27
CA TYR A 137 -6.04 -6.79 3.59
C TYR A 137 -5.44 -5.49 4.13
N ARG A 138 -5.48 -5.35 5.45
CA ARG A 138 -4.74 -4.35 6.22
C ARG A 138 -3.66 -5.04 7.04
N TYR A 139 -2.49 -4.41 7.09
CA TYR A 139 -1.27 -4.94 7.70
C TYR A 139 -0.82 -4.00 8.80
N TYR A 140 -0.64 -4.52 10.00
CA TYR A 140 -0.29 -3.74 11.15
C TYR A 140 1.20 -3.83 11.46
N THR A 141 1.82 -2.66 11.65
CA THR A 141 3.21 -2.51 12.06
C THR A 141 3.31 -1.49 13.18
N ILE A 142 4.33 -1.62 14.03
CA ILE A 142 4.53 -0.73 15.18
C ILE A 142 6.00 -0.34 15.27
N PHE A 143 6.25 0.93 15.55
CA PHE A 143 7.57 1.52 15.65
C PHE A 143 7.70 2.33 16.93
N ARG A 144 8.93 2.60 17.35
CA ARG A 144 9.22 3.63 18.36
C ARG A 144 9.58 4.93 17.67
N THR A 145 9.25 6.05 18.30
CA THR A 145 9.62 7.39 17.84
C THR A 145 10.90 7.91 18.51
N ILE A 146 11.39 7.22 19.55
CA ILE A 146 12.67 7.51 20.21
C ILE A 146 13.57 6.27 20.24
N GLN A 147 14.88 6.53 20.21
CA GLN A 147 15.91 5.51 20.45
C GLN A 147 16.12 5.37 21.96
N LEU A 148 16.04 4.15 22.49
CA LEU A 148 16.41 3.83 23.87
C LEU A 148 17.85 3.34 23.94
#